data_AF-A0A0F8A2W8-F1
#
_entry.id   AF-A0A0F8A2W8-F1
#
_cell.length_a   1.000
_cell.length_b   1.000
_cell.length_c   1.000
_cell.angle_alpha   90.00
_cell.angle_beta   90.00
_cell.angle_gamma   90.00
#
_symmetry.space_group_name_H-M   'P 1'
#
loop_
_entity.id
_entity.type
_entity.pdbx_description
1 polymer ?
#
loop_
_entity_poly.entity_id
_entity_poly.type
_entity_poly.pdbx_seq_one_letter_code
_entity_poly.pdbx_strand_id
1 'polypeptide(L)'
;MWKQKSALVIDRVSMLGGATLFNANCRLQALRDCPDKPFGGIPVVLLMGDFYQFAPVLETSVLVDRMVDLPYMASLGQAAIAHHHGHSLWLMFKTVILLEEQVRARDDPQLGALLDRVRAGTQTMEDLDLLNTKLVDRSPITFKDDLRAITPLNRNR
;
A
#
# COMPACT_ATOMS: atom_id res chain seq x y z
N MET A 1 18.50 11.26 18.04
CA MET A 1 18.34 11.64 16.62
C MET A 1 16.89 12.00 16.23
N TRP A 2 15.85 11.45 16.87
CA TRP A 2 14.45 11.69 16.47
C TRP A 2 13.82 13.00 16.96
N LYS A 3 14.29 13.59 18.06
CA LYS A 3 13.70 14.81 18.67
C LYS A 3 13.59 16.02 17.75
N GLN A 4 14.52 16.17 16.80
CA GLN A 4 14.60 17.35 15.91
C GLN A 4 13.98 17.12 14.52
N LYS A 5 13.39 15.94 14.24
CA LYS A 5 12.81 15.68 12.92
C LYS A 5 11.50 16.46 12.76
N SER A 6 11.38 17.19 11.65
CA SER A 6 10.20 18.01 11.32
C SER A 6 9.21 17.27 10.41
N ALA A 7 9.65 16.20 9.75
CA ALA A 7 8.83 15.43 8.83
C ALA A 7 9.07 13.92 8.96
N LEU A 8 8.01 13.14 8.71
CA LEU A 8 8.00 11.69 8.52
C LEU A 8 7.30 11.39 7.22
N VAL A 9 7.96 10.63 6.34
CA VAL A 9 7.38 10.19 5.06
C VAL A 9 7.39 8.68 5.04
N ILE A 10 6.22 8.08 4.77
CA ILE A 10 6.02 6.64 4.65
C ILE A 10 5.52 6.37 3.23
N ASP A 11 6.35 5.73 2.41
CA ASP A 11 5.97 5.26 1.08
C ASP A 11 5.27 3.88 1.16
N ARG A 12 4.55 3.52 0.09
CA ARG A 12 3.82 2.24 -0.06
C ARG A 12 2.77 2.00 1.03
N VAL A 13 1.91 2.99 1.28
CA VAL A 13 0.82 2.90 2.27
C VAL A 13 -0.10 1.69 2.09
N SER A 14 -0.27 1.15 0.87
CA SER A 14 -1.07 -0.08 0.65
C SER A 14 -0.53 -1.30 1.40
N MET A 15 0.79 -1.36 1.56
CA MET A 15 1.52 -2.43 2.23
C MET A 15 1.70 -2.16 3.73
N LEU A 16 1.12 -1.08 4.25
CA LEU A 16 1.24 -0.71 5.65
C LEU A 16 0.15 -1.41 6.46
N GLY A 17 0.58 -2.25 7.40
CA GLY A 17 -0.30 -2.85 8.40
C GLY A 17 -0.65 -1.87 9.52
N GLY A 18 -1.87 -1.98 10.07
CA GLY A 18 -2.29 -1.12 11.17
C GLY A 18 -1.44 -1.31 12.43
N ALA A 19 -1.11 -2.56 12.77
CA ALA A 19 -0.25 -2.84 13.92
C ALA A 19 1.15 -2.24 13.75
N THR A 20 1.73 -2.34 12.55
CA THR A 20 2.99 -1.66 12.21
C THR A 20 2.91 -0.13 12.39
N LEU A 21 1.85 0.53 11.89
CA LEU A 21 1.70 1.98 12.05
C LEU A 21 1.57 2.39 13.52
N PHE A 22 0.79 1.64 14.30
CA PHE A 22 0.63 1.88 15.73
C PHE A 22 1.96 1.74 16.49
N ASN A 23 2.71 0.67 16.24
CA ASN A 23 4.02 0.45 16.86
C ASN A 23 5.02 1.56 16.50
N ALA A 24 5.00 2.03 15.25
CA ALA A 24 5.81 3.17 14.83
C ALA A 24 5.43 4.45 15.59
N ASN A 25 4.13 4.71 15.74
CA ASN A 25 3.63 5.82 16.55
C ASN A 25 4.13 5.78 18.00
N CYS A 26 3.97 4.65 18.70
CA CYS A 26 4.40 4.51 20.09
C CYS A 26 5.91 4.71 20.24
N ARG A 27 6.70 4.17 19.31
CA ARG A 27 8.16 4.38 19.30
C ARG A 27 8.52 5.85 19.11
N LEU A 28 7.85 6.56 18.19
CA LEU A 28 8.09 7.98 17.95
C LEU A 28 7.72 8.84 19.15
N GLN A 29 6.61 8.53 19.82
CA GLN A 29 6.19 9.16 21.07
C GLN A 29 7.26 9.03 22.16
N ALA A 30 7.79 7.83 22.37
CA ALA A 30 8.86 7.57 23.32
C ALA A 30 10.17 8.28 22.93
N LEU A 31 10.60 8.17 21.66
CA LEU A 31 11.85 8.75 21.17
C LEU A 31 11.86 10.29 21.16
N ARG A 32 10.67 10.91 21.26
CA ARG A 32 10.48 12.36 21.25
C ARG A 32 10.01 12.92 22.60
N ASP A 33 9.88 12.06 23.63
CA ASP A 33 9.32 12.42 24.94
C ASP A 33 7.98 13.17 24.84
N CYS A 34 7.12 12.72 23.93
CA CYS A 34 5.84 13.36 23.64
C CYS A 34 4.74 12.29 23.51
N PRO A 35 4.29 11.69 24.63
CA PRO A 35 3.34 10.58 24.64
C PRO A 35 1.93 10.98 24.18
N ASP A 36 1.56 12.25 24.36
CA ASP A 36 0.18 12.71 24.16
C ASP A 36 -0.12 13.13 22.72
N LYS A 37 0.90 13.16 21.85
CA LYS A 37 0.74 13.56 20.45
C LYS A 37 0.98 12.38 19.50
N PRO A 38 0.15 12.20 18.47
CA PRO A 38 0.42 11.26 17.39
C PRO A 38 1.82 11.48 16.81
N PHE A 39 2.50 10.40 16.46
CA PHE A 39 3.84 10.37 15.88
C PHE A 39 4.89 11.14 16.71
N GLY A 40 4.68 11.25 18.03
CA GLY A 40 5.55 12.03 18.93
C GLY A 40 5.56 13.53 18.60
N GLY A 41 4.49 14.05 18.01
CA GLY A 41 4.38 15.46 17.65
C GLY A 41 5.30 15.87 16.49
N ILE A 42 5.60 14.96 15.56
CA ILE A 42 6.24 15.33 14.30
C ILE A 42 5.28 16.26 13.54
N PRO A 43 5.71 17.48 13.15
CA PRO A 43 4.85 18.47 12.51
C PRO A 43 4.21 18.01 11.19
N VAL A 44 4.97 17.31 10.35
CA VAL A 44 4.51 16.88 9.03
C VAL A 44 4.62 15.36 8.92
N VAL A 45 3.50 14.67 8.74
CA VAL A 45 3.48 13.23 8.47
C VAL A 45 2.80 13.02 7.13
N LEU A 46 3.48 12.32 6.21
CA LEU A 46 2.99 12.01 4.88
C LEU A 46 2.96 10.49 4.71
N LEU A 47 1.78 9.98 4.36
CA LEU A 47 1.59 8.62 3.89
C LEU A 47 1.35 8.70 2.39
N MET A 48 2.17 8.01 1.61
CA MET A 48 2.09 8.03 0.15
C MET A 48 2.15 6.62 -0.42
N GLY A 49 1.62 6.45 -1.62
CA GLY A 49 1.58 5.17 -2.32
C GLY A 49 0.35 5.08 -3.21
N ASP A 50 0.06 3.86 -3.66
CA ASP A 50 -1.10 3.54 -4.49
C ASP A 50 -1.91 2.43 -3.81
N PHE A 51 -3.17 2.71 -3.50
CA PHE A 51 -4.05 1.80 -2.77
C PHE A 51 -4.36 0.49 -3.53
N TYR A 52 -4.11 0.46 -4.84
CA TYR A 52 -4.32 -0.72 -5.70
C TYR A 52 -3.07 -1.62 -5.79
N GLN A 53 -2.03 -1.35 -5.01
CA GLN A 53 -0.88 -2.24 -4.88
C GLN A 53 -1.14 -3.36 -3.86
N PHE A 54 -0.13 -4.20 -3.63
CA PHE A 54 -0.24 -5.31 -2.69
C PHE A 54 -0.58 -4.85 -1.26
N ALA A 55 -1.39 -5.67 -0.60
CA ALA A 55 -1.65 -5.59 0.83
C ALA A 55 -0.40 -6.00 1.65
N PRO A 56 -0.30 -5.61 2.93
CA PRO A 56 0.73 -6.14 3.82
C PRO A 56 0.71 -7.67 3.88
N VAL A 57 1.90 -8.25 4.08
CA VAL A 57 2.06 -9.68 4.31
C VAL A 57 1.89 -9.94 5.81
N LEU A 58 1.02 -10.90 6.17
CA LEU A 58 0.76 -11.35 7.56
C LEU A 58 0.19 -10.29 8.52
N GLU A 59 -0.19 -9.10 8.03
CA GLU A 59 -0.91 -8.08 8.81
C GLU A 59 -2.21 -7.67 8.12
N THR A 60 -3.10 -7.02 8.86
CA THR A 60 -4.27 -6.36 8.27
C THR A 60 -3.85 -4.97 7.77
N SER A 61 -4.18 -4.65 6.51
CA SER A 61 -3.93 -3.33 5.93
C SER A 61 -4.58 -2.23 6.76
N VAL A 62 -3.86 -1.14 6.98
CA VAL A 62 -4.37 0.05 7.68
C VAL A 62 -5.62 0.65 7.00
N LEU A 63 -5.83 0.35 5.72
CA LEU A 63 -7.01 0.79 4.94
C LEU A 63 -8.29 0.02 5.32
N VAL A 64 -8.17 -1.13 5.95
CA VAL A 64 -9.31 -1.99 6.31
C VAL A 64 -9.78 -1.65 7.71
N ASP A 65 -10.99 -1.12 7.79
CA ASP A 65 -11.73 -1.08 9.05
C ASP A 65 -12.16 -2.51 9.40
N ARG A 66 -11.51 -3.08 10.41
CA ARG A 66 -12.04 -4.25 11.08
C ARG A 66 -12.93 -3.71 12.19
N MET A 67 -14.18 -3.43 11.87
CA MET A 67 -15.18 -3.15 12.89
C MET A 67 -15.15 -4.31 13.89
N VAL A 68 -14.81 -4.00 15.12
CA VAL A 68 -14.90 -4.94 16.23
C VAL A 68 -16.03 -4.42 17.09
N ASP A 69 -17.08 -5.20 17.27
CA ASP A 69 -18.07 -4.91 18.30
C ASP A 69 -17.34 -4.79 19.65
N LEU A 70 -17.62 -3.72 20.38
CA LEU A 70 -16.97 -3.34 21.64
C LEU A 70 -16.83 -4.50 22.67
N PRO A 71 -17.81 -5.43 22.81
CA PRO A 71 -17.69 -6.59 23.71
C PRO A 71 -16.62 -7.61 23.28
N TYR A 72 -16.22 -7.63 22.00
CA TYR A 72 -15.24 -8.57 21.44
C TYR A 72 -13.80 -8.03 21.51
N MET A 73 -13.58 -6.75 21.80
CA MET A 73 -12.23 -6.21 21.95
C MET A 73 -11.45 -6.86 23.11
N ALA A 74 -12.15 -7.32 24.15
CA ALA A 74 -11.54 -8.00 25.30
C ALA A 74 -11.03 -9.43 24.98
N SER A 75 -11.49 -10.03 23.88
CA SER A 75 -11.07 -11.37 23.41
C SER A 75 -10.10 -11.32 22.23
N LEU A 76 -9.77 -10.13 21.73
CA LEU A 76 -8.84 -9.96 20.61
C LEU A 76 -7.39 -10.19 21.03
N GLY A 77 -6.63 -10.83 20.15
CA GLY A 77 -5.17 -10.87 20.26
C GLY A 77 -4.57 -9.47 20.13
N GLN A 78 -3.40 -9.26 20.75
CA GLN A 78 -2.65 -8.01 20.76
C GLN A 78 -2.50 -7.35 19.38
N ALA A 79 -2.37 -8.15 18.32
CA ALA A 79 -2.23 -7.67 16.95
C ALA A 79 -3.50 -6.95 16.42
N ALA A 80 -4.69 -7.40 16.81
CA ALA A 80 -5.93 -6.78 16.38
C ALA A 80 -6.22 -5.47 17.13
N ILE A 81 -5.85 -5.40 18.42
CA ILE A 81 -5.87 -4.15 19.20
C ILE A 81 -4.90 -3.14 18.58
N ALA A 82 -3.67 -3.54 18.29
CA ALA A 82 -2.68 -2.70 17.63
C ALA A 82 -3.16 -2.23 16.24
N HIS A 83 -3.82 -3.11 15.47
CA HIS A 83 -4.44 -2.75 14.20
C HIS A 83 -5.48 -1.64 14.37
N HIS A 84 -6.39 -1.77 15.34
CA HIS A 84 -7.44 -0.79 15.57
C HIS A 84 -6.87 0.59 15.93
N HIS A 85 -5.85 0.66 16.79
CA HIS A 85 -5.16 1.92 17.07
C HIS A 85 -4.44 2.49 15.83
N GLY A 86 -3.82 1.63 15.02
CA GLY A 86 -3.20 2.03 13.76
C GLY A 86 -4.20 2.58 12.76
N HIS A 87 -5.33 1.92 12.60
CA HIS A 87 -6.43 2.38 11.76
C HIS A 87 -6.98 3.72 12.26
N SER A 88 -7.10 3.90 13.58
CA SER A 88 -7.50 5.19 14.17
C SER A 88 -6.51 6.31 13.81
N LEU A 89 -5.20 6.05 13.81
CA LEU A 89 -4.19 7.02 13.34
C LEU A 89 -4.36 7.34 11.85
N TRP A 90 -4.66 6.34 11.01
CA TRP A 90 -4.95 6.54 9.59
C TRP A 90 -6.16 7.46 9.37
N LEU A 91 -7.23 7.28 10.15
CA LEU A 91 -8.42 8.13 10.04
C LEU A 91 -8.17 9.59 10.43
N MET A 92 -7.05 9.92 11.08
CA MET A 92 -6.66 11.31 11.38
C MET A 92 -6.21 12.09 10.14
N PHE A 93 -5.78 11.40 9.07
CA PHE A 93 -5.38 12.06 7.83
C PHE A 93 -6.65 12.50 7.09
N LYS A 94 -6.90 13.82 7.08
CA LYS A 94 -8.06 14.43 6.39
C LYS A 94 -7.73 15.05 5.05
N THR A 95 -6.46 15.37 4.82
CA THR A 95 -5.98 15.89 3.53
C THR A 95 -5.53 14.74 2.66
N VAL A 96 -6.20 14.56 1.53
CA VAL A 96 -5.86 13.55 0.52
C VAL A 96 -5.55 14.28 -0.78
N ILE A 97 -4.40 13.95 -1.38
CA ILE A 97 -3.98 14.47 -2.68
C ILE A 97 -3.94 13.29 -3.64
N LEU A 98 -4.75 13.34 -4.69
CA LEU A 98 -4.75 12.33 -5.74
C LEU A 98 -3.94 12.85 -6.94
N LEU A 99 -2.98 12.05 -7.38
CA LEU A 99 -2.25 12.31 -8.62
C LEU A 99 -2.99 11.58 -9.75
N GLU A 100 -3.51 12.32 -10.71
CA GLU A 100 -4.41 11.79 -11.75
C GLU A 100 -3.69 11.52 -13.07
N GLU A 101 -2.54 12.14 -13.31
CA GLU A 101 -1.81 11.98 -14.57
C GLU A 101 -0.96 10.70 -14.61
N GLN A 102 -1.29 9.79 -15.52
CA GLN A 102 -0.46 8.62 -15.82
C GLN A 102 0.62 8.96 -16.85
N VAL A 103 1.81 9.32 -16.38
CA VAL A 103 2.93 9.69 -17.27
C VAL A 103 3.59 8.49 -17.96
N ARG A 104 3.49 7.27 -17.41
CA ARG A 104 4.22 6.10 -17.94
C ARG A 104 3.66 5.58 -19.27
N ALA A 105 2.35 5.64 -19.43
CA ALA A 105 1.64 5.17 -20.62
C ALA A 105 1.12 6.33 -21.49
N ARG A 106 1.58 7.57 -21.24
CA ARG A 106 1.05 8.77 -21.90
C ARG A 106 1.16 8.75 -23.43
N ASP A 107 2.20 8.09 -23.93
CA ASP A 107 2.51 8.00 -25.36
C ASP A 107 1.85 6.76 -26.02
N ASP A 108 1.06 5.98 -25.25
CA ASP A 108 0.28 4.83 -25.71
C ASP A 108 -1.16 4.91 -25.17
N PRO A 109 -2.07 5.61 -25.89
CA PRO A 109 -3.46 5.77 -25.46
C PRO A 109 -4.23 4.46 -25.32
N GLN A 110 -3.87 3.42 -26.08
CA GLN A 110 -4.52 2.11 -25.99
C GLN A 110 -4.15 1.42 -24.68
N LEU A 111 -2.86 1.43 -24.32
CA LEU A 111 -2.38 0.91 -23.03
C LEU A 111 -2.91 1.73 -21.86
N GLY A 112 -2.92 3.06 -21.96
CA GLY A 112 -3.48 3.94 -20.93
C GLY A 112 -4.94 3.59 -20.61
N ALA A 113 -5.78 3.51 -21.64
CA ALA A 113 -7.20 3.17 -21.47
C ALA A 113 -7.41 1.74 -20.91
N LEU A 114 -6.57 0.78 -21.31
CA LEU A 114 -6.58 -0.58 -20.75
C LEU A 114 -6.25 -0.56 -19.25
N LEU A 115 -5.19 0.15 -18.84
CA LEU A 115 -4.78 0.24 -17.44
C LEU A 115 -5.85 0.91 -16.56
N ASP A 116 -6.54 1.92 -17.08
CA ASP A 116 -7.64 2.59 -16.39
C ASP A 116 -8.82 1.64 -16.13
N ARG A 117 -9.20 0.83 -17.14
CA ARG A 117 -10.25 -0.20 -16.98
C ARG A 117 -9.84 -1.28 -16.00
N VAL A 118 -8.60 -1.77 -16.07
CA VAL A 118 -8.07 -2.75 -15.10
C VAL A 118 -8.09 -2.18 -13.67
N ARG A 119 -7.70 -0.92 -13.50
CA ARG A 119 -7.74 -0.24 -12.19
C ARG A 119 -9.17 -0.10 -11.66
N ALA A 120 -10.13 0.20 -12.53
CA ALA A 120 -11.54 0.33 -12.17
C ALA A 120 -12.27 -1.02 -12.02
N GLY A 121 -11.66 -2.13 -12.43
CA GLY A 121 -12.30 -3.44 -12.48
C GLY A 121 -13.35 -3.56 -13.59
N THR A 122 -13.26 -2.74 -14.64
CA THR A 122 -14.22 -2.65 -15.76
C THR A 122 -13.63 -3.14 -17.09
N GLN A 123 -12.57 -3.96 -17.04
CA GLN A 123 -11.97 -4.59 -18.21
C GLN A 123 -12.96 -5.49 -18.97
N THR A 124 -12.81 -5.55 -20.30
CA THR A 124 -13.73 -6.27 -21.21
C THR A 124 -13.10 -7.54 -21.80
N MET A 125 -13.86 -8.27 -22.63
CA MET A 125 -13.31 -9.42 -23.35
C MET A 125 -12.29 -8.97 -24.41
N GLU A 126 -12.52 -7.82 -25.04
CA GLU A 126 -11.60 -7.23 -26.01
C GLU A 126 -10.25 -6.85 -25.37
N ASP A 127 -10.25 -6.44 -24.10
CA ASP A 127 -9.02 -6.21 -23.33
C ASP A 127 -8.23 -7.50 -23.14
N LEU A 128 -8.91 -8.60 -22.83
CA LEU A 128 -8.29 -9.91 -22.67
C LEU A 128 -7.75 -10.41 -24.02
N ASP A 129 -8.53 -10.28 -25.10
CA ASP A 129 -8.11 -10.65 -26.44
C ASP A 129 -6.88 -9.86 -26.88
N LEU A 130 -6.87 -8.55 -26.61
CA LEU A 130 -5.71 -7.68 -26.84
C LEU A 130 -4.46 -8.18 -26.11
N LEU A 131 -4.57 -8.53 -24.83
CA LEU A 131 -3.45 -9.09 -24.05
C LEU A 131 -2.98 -10.44 -24.62
N ASN A 132 -3.91 -11.31 -25.03
CA ASN A 132 -3.59 -12.60 -25.63
C ASN A 132 -2.84 -12.48 -26.97
N THR A 133 -2.97 -11.36 -27.70
CA THR A 133 -2.14 -11.12 -28.89
C THR A 133 -0.64 -11.03 -28.59
N LYS A 134 -0.26 -10.78 -27.32
CA LYS A 134 1.13 -10.68 -26.87
C LYS A 134 1.69 -12.00 -26.34
N LEU A 135 0.89 -13.08 -26.37
CA LEU A 135 1.36 -14.39 -25.98
C LEU A 135 2.41 -14.89 -26.98
N VAL A 136 3.65 -15.03 -26.51
CA VAL A 136 4.72 -15.71 -27.27
C VAL A 136 4.57 -17.22 -27.05
N ASP A 137 4.80 -18.02 -28.09
CA ASP A 137 4.78 -19.48 -28.02
C ASP A 137 5.59 -20.02 -26.83
N ARG A 138 5.20 -21.18 -26.28
CA ARG A 138 5.81 -21.83 -25.11
C ARG A 138 7.25 -22.32 -25.34
N SER A 139 7.85 -21.96 -26.46
CA SER A 139 9.26 -22.14 -26.74
C SER A 139 10.12 -21.53 -25.62
N PRO A 140 11.29 -22.09 -25.32
CA PRO A 140 12.17 -21.58 -24.27
C PRO A 140 12.50 -20.11 -24.51
N ILE A 141 12.02 -19.22 -23.64
CA ILE A 141 12.33 -17.80 -23.71
C ILE A 141 13.81 -17.64 -23.37
N THR A 142 14.60 -17.23 -24.35
CA THR A 142 15.98 -16.85 -24.09
C THR A 142 15.96 -15.42 -23.54
N PHE A 143 16.30 -15.23 -22.26
CA PHE A 143 16.40 -13.92 -21.61
C PHE A 143 17.64 -13.13 -22.08
N LYS A 144 17.82 -12.98 -23.39
CA LYS A 144 18.76 -12.03 -24.00
C LYS A 144 18.02 -10.71 -24.25
N ASP A 145 18.77 -9.62 -24.35
CA ASP A 145 18.29 -8.30 -24.79
C ASP A 145 17.15 -7.68 -23.96
N ASP A 146 17.49 -7.15 -22.76
CA ASP A 146 16.62 -6.32 -21.91
C ASP A 146 15.29 -6.96 -21.41
N LEU A 147 15.02 -8.21 -21.73
CA LEU A 147 13.85 -8.94 -21.25
C LEU A 147 14.02 -9.37 -19.79
N ARG A 148 12.98 -9.11 -18.97
CA ARG A 148 12.90 -9.52 -17.57
C ARG A 148 11.67 -10.39 -17.34
N ALA A 149 11.84 -11.50 -16.64
CA ALA A 149 10.72 -12.33 -16.18
C ALA A 149 10.08 -11.73 -14.92
N ILE A 150 8.75 -11.72 -14.90
CA ILE A 150 7.96 -11.51 -13.69
C ILE A 150 7.25 -12.83 -13.39
N THR A 151 7.60 -13.48 -12.28
CA THR A 151 7.01 -14.76 -11.87
C THR A 151 6.17 -14.59 -10.62
N PRO A 152 5.05 -15.32 -10.47
CA PRO A 152 4.17 -15.19 -9.29
C PRO A 152 4.85 -15.61 -7.98
N LEU A 153 5.83 -16.51 -8.05
CA LEU A 153 6.51 -17.08 -6.88
C LEU A 153 8.02 -16.98 -7.02
N ASN A 154 8.70 -16.88 -5.88
CA ASN A 154 10.16 -16.93 -5.78
C ASN A 154 10.73 -18.37 -5.78
N ARG A 155 9.98 -19.36 -6.30
CA ARG A 155 10.31 -20.79 -6.14
C ARG A 155 11.60 -21.27 -6.84
N ASN A 156 12.21 -20.44 -7.70
CA ASN A 156 13.38 -20.80 -8.49
C ASN A 156 14.53 -19.78 -8.35
N ARG A 157 14.86 -19.34 -7.13
CA ARG A 157 16.16 -18.71 -6.85
C ARG A 157 17.09 -19.72 -6.19
#